data_AF-A0AAW1JU38-F1
#
_entry.id   AF-A0AAW1JU38-F1
#
_cell.length_a   1.000
_cell.length_b   1.000
_cell.length_c   1.000
_cell.angle_alpha   90.00
_cell.angle_beta   90.00
_cell.angle_gamma   90.00
#
_symmetry.space_group_name_H-M   'P 1'
#
loop_
_entity.id
_entity.type
_entity.pdbx_description
1 polymer ?
#
loop_
_entity_poly.entity_id
_entity_poly.type
_entity_poly.pdbx_seq_one_letter_code
_entity_poly.pdbx_strand_id
1 'polypeptide(L)'
;MEFLKKKRLRGVKNEMEFLKKKSKENNVLVSRVEIKYEDPLQVKELVQSFARESLGIESKIRDFRKLGPKTCLVELENSNEKRKIMSNKRKLKDLPNRKIFIIDDLTKRKLEMQKKLRMKAIKEKANGIEVTV
;
A
#
# COMPACT_ATOMS: atom_id res chain seq x y z
N MET A 1 25.50 21.74 24.39
CA MET A 1 25.48 21.76 22.90
C MET A 1 24.94 20.48 22.27
N GLU A 2 25.35 19.29 22.71
CA GLU A 2 24.95 18.01 22.09
C GLU A 2 23.44 17.68 22.23
N PHE A 3 22.83 18.00 23.37
CA PHE A 3 21.39 17.79 23.62
C PHE A 3 20.50 18.56 22.64
N LEU A 4 20.82 19.83 22.37
CA LEU A 4 20.08 20.67 21.42
C LEU A 4 20.19 20.14 19.99
N LYS A 5 21.38 19.67 19.58
CA LYS A 5 21.58 19.01 18.28
C LYS A 5 20.73 17.74 18.17
N LYS A 6 20.71 16.87 19.20
CA LYS A 6 19.86 15.67 19.24
C LYS A 6 18.36 16.01 19.20
N LYS A 7 17.92 17.10 19.87
CA LYS A 7 16.53 17.56 19.82
C LYS A 7 16.14 18.06 18.43
N ARG A 8 16.96 18.88 17.78
CA ARG A 8 16.72 19.35 16.41
C ARG A 8 16.66 18.20 15.40
N LEU A 9 17.61 17.27 15.47
CA LEU A 9 17.61 16.09 14.60
C LEU A 9 16.36 15.23 14.76
N ARG A 10 15.84 15.07 15.99
CA ARG A 10 14.56 14.37 16.22
C ARG A 10 13.39 15.12 15.62
N GLY A 11 13.35 16.46 15.74
CA GLY A 11 12.33 17.29 15.12
C GLY A 11 12.27 17.10 13.60
N VAL A 12 13.40 17.26 12.93
CA VAL A 12 13.51 17.09 11.47
C VAL A 12 13.11 15.68 11.03
N LYS A 13 13.52 14.63 11.77
CA LYS A 13 13.13 13.25 11.46
C LYS A 13 11.62 13.04 11.57
N ASN A 14 10.98 13.62 12.59
CA ASN A 14 9.54 13.49 12.77
C ASN A 14 8.75 14.23 11.69
N GLU A 15 9.20 15.42 11.31
CA GLU A 15 8.60 16.19 10.22
C GLU A 15 8.74 15.46 8.87
N MET A 16 9.93 14.95 8.56
CA MET A 16 10.16 14.15 7.36
C MET A 16 9.25 12.91 7.31
N GLU A 17 9.06 12.24 8.45
CA GLU A 17 8.16 11.09 8.56
C GLU A 17 6.69 11.49 8.36
N PHE A 18 6.28 12.65 8.89
CA PHE A 18 4.93 13.20 8.68
C PHE A 18 4.67 13.50 7.20
N LEU A 19 5.59 14.19 6.53
CA LEU A 19 5.49 14.50 5.10
C LEU A 19 5.45 13.22 4.25
N LYS A 20 6.31 12.22 4.55
CA LYS A 20 6.28 10.92 3.89
C LYS A 20 4.97 10.16 4.11
N LYS A 21 4.39 10.26 5.31
CA LYS A 21 3.08 9.64 5.58
C LYS A 21 1.99 10.30 4.73
N LYS A 22 2.03 11.63 4.62
CA LYS A 22 1.06 12.40 3.83
C LYS A 22 1.15 12.09 2.33
N SER A 23 2.36 12.02 1.77
CA SER A 23 2.54 11.71 0.34
C SER A 23 2.14 10.28 -0.05
N LYS A 24 2.00 9.37 0.92
CA LYS A 24 1.61 7.98 0.71
C LYS A 24 0.18 7.66 1.13
N GLU A 25 -0.52 8.64 1.68
CA GLU A 25 -1.82 8.45 2.33
C GLU A 25 -2.84 7.81 1.40
N ASN A 26 -2.84 8.20 0.12
CA ASN A 26 -3.78 7.72 -0.89
C ASN A 26 -3.19 6.65 -1.83
N ASN A 27 -1.97 6.17 -1.55
CA ASN A 27 -1.26 5.29 -2.46
C ASN A 27 -1.48 3.82 -2.11
N VAL A 28 -1.57 3.00 -3.14
CA VAL A 28 -1.51 1.54 -3.03
C VAL A 28 -0.45 1.00 -3.99
N LEU A 29 0.21 -0.07 -3.59
CA LEU A 29 1.10 -0.83 -4.45
C LEU A 29 0.35 -2.03 -4.99
N VAL A 30 0.36 -2.18 -6.30
CA VAL A 30 -0.22 -3.33 -6.98
C VAL A 30 0.92 -4.14 -7.59
N SER A 31 0.92 -5.44 -7.31
CA SER A 31 1.97 -6.37 -7.74
C SER A 31 1.38 -7.56 -8.47
N ARG A 32 2.19 -8.14 -9.36
CA ARG A 32 1.84 -9.25 -10.27
C ARG A 32 0.76 -8.89 -11.29
N VAL A 33 0.71 -7.61 -11.68
CA VAL A 33 -0.08 -7.12 -12.82
C VAL A 33 0.89 -6.82 -13.95
N GLU A 34 0.69 -7.44 -15.10
CA GLU A 34 1.51 -7.19 -16.28
C GLU A 34 1.13 -5.83 -16.87
N ILE A 35 2.06 -4.88 -16.83
CA ILE A 35 1.85 -3.52 -17.33
C ILE A 35 2.45 -3.49 -18.74
N LYS A 36 1.60 -3.77 -19.72
CA LYS A 36 1.95 -3.83 -21.15
C LYS A 36 2.02 -2.45 -21.82
N TYR A 37 1.34 -1.47 -21.23
CA TYR A 37 1.23 -0.13 -21.80
C TYR A 37 2.27 0.81 -21.20
N GLU A 38 2.88 1.63 -22.06
CA GLU A 38 3.74 2.75 -21.66
C GLU A 38 2.95 4.05 -21.53
N ASP A 39 1.79 4.13 -22.20
CA ASP A 39 0.86 5.27 -22.12
C ASP A 39 0.17 5.31 -20.74
N PRO A 40 0.35 6.39 -19.96
CA PRO A 40 -0.29 6.57 -18.66
C PRO A 40 -1.82 6.47 -18.68
N LEU A 41 -2.47 6.90 -19.77
CA LEU A 41 -3.93 6.85 -19.89
C LEU A 41 -4.42 5.40 -19.97
N GLN A 42 -3.79 4.59 -20.81
CA GLN A 42 -4.12 3.17 -20.95
C GLN A 42 -3.86 2.39 -19.66
N VAL A 43 -2.79 2.73 -18.93
CA VAL A 43 -2.55 2.07 -17.64
C VAL A 43 -3.58 2.49 -16.59
N LYS A 44 -3.97 3.76 -16.58
CA LYS A 44 -5.03 4.25 -15.69
C LYS A 44 -6.35 3.50 -15.95
N GLU A 45 -6.77 3.39 -17.21
CA GLU A 45 -7.95 2.62 -17.59
C GLU A 45 -7.82 1.14 -17.20
N LEU A 46 -6.66 0.52 -17.45
CA LEU A 46 -6.40 -0.88 -17.06
C LEU A 46 -6.60 -1.10 -15.56
N VAL A 47 -6.06 -0.20 -14.71
CA VAL A 47 -6.19 -0.33 -13.25
C VAL A 47 -7.63 -0.06 -12.80
N GLN A 48 -8.34 0.87 -13.44
CA GLN A 48 -9.76 1.12 -13.13
C GLN A 48 -10.65 -0.06 -13.53
N SER A 49 -10.47 -0.60 -14.73
CA SER A 49 -11.17 -1.81 -15.19
C SER A 49 -10.86 -3.00 -14.29
N PHE A 50 -9.59 -3.16 -13.89
CA PHE A 50 -9.20 -4.17 -12.92
C PHE A 50 -9.92 -3.99 -11.58
N ALA A 51 -10.00 -2.77 -11.03
CA ALA A 51 -10.75 -2.52 -9.79
C ALA A 51 -12.24 -2.87 -9.95
N ARG A 52 -12.85 -2.51 -11.08
CA ARG A 52 -14.24 -2.83 -11.38
C ARG A 52 -14.49 -4.33 -11.49
N GLU A 53 -13.72 -5.02 -12.32
CA GLU A 53 -13.88 -6.45 -12.60
C GLU A 53 -13.49 -7.34 -11.42
N SER A 54 -12.34 -7.05 -10.79
CA SER A 54 -11.75 -7.93 -9.77
C SER A 54 -12.24 -7.65 -8.36
N LEU A 55 -12.61 -6.39 -8.06
CA LEU A 55 -13.06 -6.00 -6.73
C LEU A 55 -14.56 -5.66 -6.69
N GLY A 56 -15.21 -5.47 -7.85
CA GLY A 56 -16.60 -5.04 -7.92
C GLY A 56 -16.81 -3.62 -7.41
N ILE A 57 -15.81 -2.75 -7.55
CA ILE A 57 -15.88 -1.36 -7.08
C ILE A 57 -15.44 -0.39 -8.17
N GLU A 58 -16.06 0.78 -8.19
CA GLU A 58 -15.54 1.91 -8.95
C GLU A 58 -14.56 2.68 -8.09
N SER A 59 -13.40 3.02 -8.67
CA SER A 59 -12.41 3.84 -8.00
C SER A 59 -11.79 4.88 -8.91
N LYS A 60 -11.58 6.07 -8.33
CA LYS A 60 -10.98 7.21 -9.03
C LYS A 60 -9.47 7.24 -8.77
N ILE A 61 -8.73 7.02 -9.85
CA ILE A 61 -7.27 7.05 -9.86
C ILE A 61 -6.83 8.46 -10.23
N ARG A 62 -5.94 9.03 -9.43
CA ARG A 62 -5.30 10.32 -9.72
C ARG A 62 -4.15 10.11 -10.69
N ASP A 63 -3.20 9.27 -10.30
CA ASP A 63 -1.95 9.05 -11.03
C ASP A 63 -1.47 7.60 -10.90
N PHE A 64 -0.54 7.22 -11.77
CA PHE A 64 0.05 5.91 -11.87
C PHE A 64 1.56 6.01 -12.10
N ARG A 65 2.32 5.14 -11.42
CA ARG A 65 3.77 5.01 -11.66
C ARG A 65 4.17 3.55 -11.75
N LYS A 66 4.79 3.17 -12.87
CA LYS A 66 5.45 1.86 -13.02
C LYS A 66 6.70 1.83 -12.14
N LEU A 67 6.78 0.82 -11.27
CA LEU A 67 7.96 0.57 -10.42
C LEU A 67 8.81 -0.60 -10.95
N GLY A 68 8.23 -1.43 -11.82
CA GLY A 68 8.90 -2.53 -12.48
C GLY A 68 7.97 -3.24 -13.47
N PRO A 69 8.40 -4.36 -14.06
CA PRO A 69 7.63 -5.06 -15.10
C PRO A 69 6.25 -5.55 -14.64
N LYS A 70 6.13 -5.90 -13.35
CA LYS A 70 4.91 -6.46 -12.76
C LYS A 70 4.44 -5.72 -11.49
N THR A 71 4.95 -4.50 -11.28
CA THR A 71 4.69 -3.74 -10.05
C THR A 71 4.46 -2.28 -10.38
N CYS A 72 3.43 -1.69 -9.78
CA CYS A 72 3.13 -0.29 -9.89
C CYS A 72 2.69 0.33 -8.56
N LEU A 73 2.85 1.64 -8.50
CA LEU A 73 2.22 2.52 -7.53
C LEU A 73 0.99 3.13 -8.19
N VAL A 74 -0.13 3.08 -7.50
CA VAL A 74 -1.37 3.73 -7.90
C VAL A 74 -1.69 4.77 -6.85
N GLU A 75 -1.86 6.00 -7.30
CA GLU A 75 -2.27 7.11 -6.46
C GLU A 75 -3.76 7.36 -6.65
N LEU A 76 -4.52 7.26 -5.57
CA LEU A 76 -5.96 7.41 -5.59
C LEU A 76 -6.32 8.87 -5.31
N GLU A 77 -7.50 9.27 -5.75
CA GLU A 77 -7.97 10.66 -5.57
C GLU A 77 -8.01 11.06 -4.09
N ASN A 78 -8.40 10.14 -3.21
CA ASN A 78 -8.51 10.38 -1.77
C ASN A 78 -8.36 9.09 -0.95
N SER A 79 -8.32 9.25 0.38
CA SER A 79 -8.14 8.14 1.33
C SER A 79 -9.36 7.23 1.43
N ASN A 80 -10.55 7.69 1.05
CA ASN A 80 -11.75 6.87 0.99
C ASN A 80 -11.66 5.84 -0.14
N GLU A 81 -11.20 6.25 -1.32
CA GLU A 81 -10.91 5.36 -2.45
C GLU A 81 -9.92 4.25 -2.04
N LYS A 82 -8.85 4.62 -1.33
CA LYS A 82 -7.90 3.65 -0.77
C LYS A 82 -8.58 2.66 0.16
N ARG A 83 -9.44 3.14 1.06
CA ARG A 83 -10.16 2.29 2.02
C ARG A 83 -11.06 1.29 1.31
N LYS A 84 -11.78 1.71 0.27
CA LYS A 84 -12.63 0.83 -0.55
C LYS A 84 -11.82 -0.29 -1.20
N ILE A 85 -10.69 0.04 -1.83
CA ILE A 85 -9.80 -0.97 -2.44
C ILE A 85 -9.28 -1.93 -1.36
N MET A 86 -8.77 -1.39 -0.25
CA MET A 86 -8.12 -2.18 0.79
C MET A 86 -9.08 -3.10 1.56
N SER A 87 -10.36 -2.72 1.71
CA SER A 87 -11.39 -3.58 2.33
C SER A 87 -11.88 -4.70 1.39
N ASN A 88 -11.87 -4.45 0.07
CA ASN A 88 -12.31 -5.42 -0.94
C ASN A 88 -11.19 -6.33 -1.45
N LYS A 89 -9.91 -6.01 -1.21
CA LYS A 89 -8.75 -6.78 -1.72
C LYS A 89 -8.77 -8.28 -1.38
N ARG A 90 -9.56 -8.70 -0.38
CA ARG A 90 -9.73 -10.13 -0.05
C ARG A 90 -10.31 -10.92 -1.23
N LYS A 91 -11.17 -10.30 -2.05
CA LYS A 91 -11.76 -10.91 -3.26
C LYS A 91 -10.71 -11.33 -4.29
N LEU A 92 -9.52 -10.71 -4.25
CA LEU A 92 -8.41 -11.09 -5.12
C LEU A 92 -7.87 -12.49 -4.84
N LYS A 93 -8.11 -13.04 -3.65
CA LYS A 93 -7.73 -14.41 -3.32
C LYS A 93 -8.55 -15.44 -4.09
N ASP A 94 -9.77 -15.06 -4.46
CA ASP A 94 -10.76 -15.95 -5.07
C ASP A 94 -10.67 -15.93 -6.61
N LEU A 95 -9.78 -15.09 -7.18
CA LEU A 95 -9.59 -15.01 -8.62
C LEU A 95 -8.83 -16.24 -9.15
N PRO A 96 -9.45 -17.04 -10.04
CA PRO A 96 -8.77 -18.16 -10.65
C PRO A 96 -7.60 -17.67 -11.51
N ASN A 97 -6.44 -18.32 -11.39
CA ASN A 97 -5.24 -18.10 -12.22
C ASN A 97 -4.57 -16.71 -12.18
N ARG A 98 -5.00 -15.78 -11.31
CA ARG A 98 -4.33 -14.46 -11.14
C ARG A 98 -4.04 -14.17 -9.68
N LYS A 99 -2.80 -14.44 -9.25
CA LYS A 99 -2.29 -14.01 -7.93
C LYS A 99 -1.89 -12.54 -7.97
N ILE A 100 -2.86 -11.62 -7.95
CA ILE A 100 -2.61 -10.18 -7.86
C ILE A 100 -2.58 -9.75 -6.38
N PHE A 101 -1.62 -8.89 -6.02
CA PHE A 101 -1.52 -8.38 -4.65
C PHE A 101 -1.69 -6.88 -4.62
N ILE A 102 -2.55 -6.40 -3.72
CA ILE A 102 -2.67 -4.99 -3.36
C ILE A 102 -2.21 -4.81 -1.92
N ILE A 103 -1.21 -3.95 -1.73
CA ILE A 103 -0.66 -3.61 -0.42
C ILE A 103 -0.65 -2.10 -0.19
N ASP A 104 -0.68 -1.72 1.08
CA ASP A 104 -0.60 -0.33 1.50
C ASP A 104 0.81 0.23 1.21
N ASP A 105 0.89 1.42 0.60
CA ASP A 105 2.15 2.14 0.49
C ASP A 105 2.46 2.83 1.83
N LEU A 106 3.38 2.25 2.59
CA LEU A 106 3.72 2.68 3.94
C LEU A 106 5.12 3.26 4.01
N THR A 107 5.34 4.14 4.99
CA THR A 107 6.69 4.59 5.34
C THR A 107 7.52 3.43 5.86
N LYS A 108 8.86 3.52 5.76
CA LYS A 108 9.78 2.50 6.27
C LYS A 108 9.52 2.20 7.76
N ARG A 109 9.30 3.25 8.56
CA ARG A 109 8.99 3.12 9.99
C ARG A 109 7.69 2.34 10.24
N LYS A 110 6.63 2.60 9.48
CA LYS A 110 5.37 1.85 9.57
C LYS A 110 5.51 0.41 9.09
N LEU A 111 6.26 0.16 8.01
CA LEU A 111 6.55 -1.19 7.53
C LEU A 111 7.28 -2.02 8.59
N GLU A 112 8.30 -1.44 9.24
CA GLU A 112 9.02 -2.09 10.34
C GLU A 112 8.11 -2.38 11.53
N MET A 113 7.22 -1.45 11.88
CA MET A 113 6.22 -1.66 12.93
C MET A 113 5.27 -2.81 12.59
N GLN A 114 4.74 -2.86 11.35
CA GLN A 114 3.89 -3.97 10.91
C GLN A 114 4.63 -5.31 10.91
N LYS A 115 5.90 -5.34 10.50
CA LYS A 115 6.73 -6.55 10.57
C LYS A 115 6.86 -7.05 12.02
N LYS A 116 7.13 -6.15 12.97
CA LYS A 116 7.22 -6.48 14.39
C LYS A 116 5.91 -7.03 14.94
N LEU A 117 4.77 -6.42 14.60
CA LEU A 117 3.46 -6.91 15.01
C LEU A 117 3.16 -8.31 14.48
N ARG A 118 3.45 -8.56 13.19
CA ARG A 118 3.28 -9.89 12.59
C ARG A 118 4.17 -10.93 13.26
N MET A 119 5.44 -10.62 13.52
CA MET A 119 6.34 -11.53 14.23
C MET A 119 5.84 -11.85 15.63
N LYS A 120 5.32 -10.84 16.36
CA LYS A 120 4.73 -11.07 17.69
C LYS A 120 3.53 -12.01 17.59
N ALA A 121 2.59 -11.73 16.68
CA ALA A 121 1.41 -12.57 16.52
C ALA A 121 1.72 -14.01 16.10
N ILE A 122 2.75 -14.23 15.27
CA ILE A 122 3.21 -15.58 14.93
C ILE A 122 3.69 -16.32 16.19
N LYS A 123 4.43 -15.65 17.08
CA LYS A 123 4.88 -16.23 18.35
C LYS A 123 3.69 -16.56 19.26
N GLU A 124 2.73 -15.64 19.40
CA GLU A 124 1.53 -15.89 20.23
C GLU A 124 0.72 -17.08 19.68
N LYS A 125 0.55 -17.19 18.36
CA LYS A 125 -0.11 -18.33 17.72
C LYS A 125 0.62 -19.65 17.97
N ALA A 126 1.95 -19.65 17.93
CA ALA A 126 2.75 -20.82 18.26
C ALA A 126 2.58 -21.26 19.73
N ASN A 127 2.23 -20.33 20.61
CA ASN A 127 1.91 -20.59 22.01
C ASN A 127 0.41 -20.93 22.24
N GLY A 128 -0.37 -21.16 21.18
CA GLY A 128 -1.79 -21.50 21.27
C GLY A 128 -2.73 -20.31 21.51
N ILE A 129 -2.23 -19.08 21.48
CA ILE A 129 -3.05 -17.87 21.64
C ILE A 129 -3.58 -17.43 20.28
N GLU A 130 -4.90 -17.34 20.15
CA GLU A 130 -5.52 -16.86 18.92
C GLU A 130 -5.34 -15.34 18.79
N VAL A 131 -4.61 -14.91 17.75
CA VAL A 131 -4.35 -13.50 17.46
C VAL A 131 -4.73 -13.15 16.03
N THR A 132 -5.59 -12.14 15.87
CA THR A 132 -5.94 -11.55 14.58
C THR A 132 -5.08 -10.31 14.32
N VAL A 133 -4.44 -10.24 13.15
CA VAL A 133 -3.51 -9.15 12.75
C VAL A 133 -3.97 -8.48 11.47
#